data_AF-A0A0N4TWA0-F1
#
_entry.id   AF-A0A0N4TWA0-F1
#
_cell.length_a   1.000
_cell.length_b   1.000
_cell.length_c   1.000
_cell.angle_alpha   90.00
_cell.angle_beta   90.00
_cell.angle_gamma   90.00
#
_symmetry.space_group_name_H-M   'P 1'
#
loop_
_entity.id
_entity.type
_entity.pdbx_description
1 polymer ?
#
loop_
_entity_poly.entity_id
_entity_poly.type
_entity_poly.pdbx_seq_one_letter_code
_entity_poly.pdbx_strand_id
1 'polypeptide(L)'
;MHKDEVDQNLKQFSKELTNKQTKEEAKFTPSSNINVNLPHLSLPTFDGDLRQWRQFWSSFNAAVHTQAIPEIQKLNYLYSCFKGKALQAISGYDIAPENYELIRKLLNEKYGDHSIVTTLLYNELQSIKRNEREWIGTIENIERVLRQLEALGESFEHSNIEILIESELPSWILNKIYRRKKDMSWSILKLRNFLTSLVNVNEQIRNCQHSLTQINIEYTTTKPEQKQRYNPGGTSALSTIKDNQNLSKITIKKRRLCVFYFRCH
;
A
#
# COMPACT_ATOMS: atom_id res chain seq x y z
N MET A 1 17.45 -66.36 -52.75
CA MET A 1 18.53 -65.35 -52.81
C MET A 1 18.00 -63.93 -52.51
N HIS A 2 17.10 -63.77 -51.53
CA HIS A 2 16.44 -62.47 -51.22
C HIS A 2 16.30 -62.21 -49.71
N LYS A 3 16.87 -63.05 -48.85
CA LYS A 3 16.77 -62.87 -47.39
C LYS A 3 17.95 -62.08 -46.81
N ASP A 4 19.11 -62.17 -47.46
CA ASP A 4 20.33 -61.49 -47.03
C ASP A 4 20.32 -59.99 -47.35
N GLU A 5 19.61 -59.59 -48.42
CA GLU A 5 19.51 -58.19 -48.86
C GLU A 5 18.60 -57.36 -47.93
N VAL A 6 17.56 -57.98 -47.36
CA VAL A 6 16.67 -57.34 -46.38
C VAL A 6 17.38 -57.12 -45.05
N ASP A 7 18.19 -58.08 -44.60
CA ASP A 7 18.98 -57.96 -43.37
C ASP A 7 20.13 -56.94 -43.50
N GLN A 8 20.72 -56.81 -44.69
CA GLN A 8 21.71 -55.77 -44.98
C GLN A 8 21.08 -54.38 -44.98
N ASN A 9 19.89 -54.23 -45.56
CA ASN A 9 19.14 -52.97 -45.55
C ASN A 9 18.64 -52.61 -44.14
N LEU A 10 18.23 -53.57 -43.31
CA LEU A 10 17.85 -53.33 -41.90
C LEU A 10 19.03 -52.88 -41.04
N LYS A 11 20.23 -53.44 -41.27
CA LYS A 11 21.46 -53.00 -40.59
C LYS A 11 21.93 -51.63 -41.06
N GLN A 12 21.76 -51.30 -42.33
CA GLN A 12 22.09 -49.98 -42.88
C GLN A 12 21.13 -48.90 -42.37
N PHE A 13 19.82 -49.19 -42.32
CA PHE A 13 18.81 -48.29 -41.77
C PHE A 13 18.99 -48.07 -40.25
N SER A 14 19.38 -49.12 -39.51
CA SER A 14 19.68 -49.00 -38.07
C SER A 14 20.93 -48.16 -37.80
N LYS A 15 21.95 -48.22 -38.66
CA LYS A 15 23.14 -47.34 -38.62
C LYS A 15 22.80 -45.89 -38.98
N GLU A 16 21.83 -45.67 -39.86
CA GLU A 16 21.40 -44.33 -40.26
C GLU A 16 20.50 -43.67 -39.20
N LEU A 17 19.71 -44.46 -38.47
CA LEU A 17 18.94 -44.01 -37.30
C LEU A 17 19.83 -43.69 -36.09
N THR A 18 20.95 -44.39 -35.91
CA THR A 18 21.93 -44.10 -34.83
C THR A 18 22.86 -42.92 -35.17
N ASN A 19 23.25 -42.73 -36.44
CA ASN A 19 24.06 -41.57 -36.84
C ASN A 19 23.25 -40.26 -36.92
N LYS A 20 21.92 -40.30 -37.08
CA LYS A 20 21.06 -39.10 -37.01
C LYS A 20 20.69 -38.67 -35.59
N GLN A 21 20.98 -39.47 -34.57
CA GLN A 21 20.77 -39.10 -33.15
C GLN A 21 22.03 -38.58 -32.43
N THR A 22 23.17 -38.42 -33.13
CA THR A 22 24.43 -37.93 -32.51
C THR A 22 24.89 -36.55 -33.02
N LYS A 23 23.99 -35.72 -33.57
CA LYS A 23 24.40 -34.38 -34.04
C LYS A 23 23.28 -33.34 -34.01
N GLU A 24 22.74 -33.10 -32.82
CA GLU A 24 22.07 -31.84 -32.48
C GLU A 24 21.90 -31.69 -30.96
N GLU A 25 22.97 -31.91 -30.19
CA GLU A 25 23.12 -31.22 -28.90
C GLU A 25 23.62 -29.80 -29.19
N ALA A 26 22.72 -28.98 -29.74
CA ALA A 26 22.84 -27.55 -29.59
C ALA A 26 22.80 -27.28 -28.09
N LYS A 27 23.98 -26.95 -27.53
CA LYS A 27 24.10 -26.34 -26.21
C LYS A 27 23.12 -25.16 -26.17
N PHE A 28 21.95 -25.37 -25.58
CA PHE A 28 21.18 -24.29 -24.98
C PHE A 28 21.99 -23.80 -23.80
N THR A 29 23.01 -22.98 -24.07
CA THR A 29 23.41 -21.96 -23.14
C THR A 29 22.16 -21.11 -22.91
N PRO A 30 21.60 -21.03 -21.69
CA PRO A 30 20.65 -19.98 -21.40
C PRO A 30 21.40 -18.67 -21.62
N SER A 31 21.01 -17.96 -22.68
CA SER A 31 21.52 -16.64 -23.01
C SER A 31 21.45 -15.78 -21.77
N SER A 32 22.62 -15.29 -21.36
CA SER A 32 22.82 -14.13 -20.50
C SER A 32 21.84 -14.03 -19.33
N ASN A 33 22.23 -14.56 -18.17
CA ASN A 33 21.88 -13.89 -16.93
C ASN A 33 22.26 -12.42 -17.14
N ILE A 34 21.26 -11.56 -17.33
CA ILE A 34 21.45 -10.13 -17.22
C ILE A 34 21.94 -9.96 -15.79
N ASN A 35 23.25 -9.85 -15.63
CA ASN A 35 23.87 -9.47 -14.36
C ASN A 35 23.50 -8.00 -14.14
N VAL A 36 22.25 -7.78 -13.75
CA VAL A 36 21.85 -6.53 -13.12
C VAL A 36 22.66 -6.50 -11.84
N ASN A 37 23.70 -5.67 -11.82
CA ASN A 37 24.54 -5.49 -10.66
C ASN A 37 23.77 -4.63 -9.65
N LEU A 38 22.78 -5.27 -9.01
CA LEU A 38 22.01 -4.70 -7.91
C LEU A 38 22.89 -4.67 -6.66
N PRO A 39 22.77 -3.65 -5.80
CA PRO A 39 23.41 -3.69 -4.49
C PRO A 39 23.01 -5.00 -3.78
N HIS A 40 24.00 -5.66 -3.17
CA HIS A 40 23.82 -6.95 -2.53
C HIS A 40 22.82 -6.82 -1.36
N LEU A 41 21.57 -7.20 -1.59
CA LEU A 41 20.53 -7.22 -0.56
C LEU A 41 20.88 -8.32 0.45
N SER A 42 21.04 -7.93 1.71
CA SER A 42 21.15 -8.89 2.81
C SER A 42 19.84 -9.67 2.93
N LEU A 43 19.94 -10.97 3.23
CA LEU A 43 18.75 -11.79 3.48
C LEU A 43 17.94 -11.21 4.65
N PRO A 44 16.61 -11.13 4.53
CA PRO A 44 15.76 -10.68 5.64
C PRO A 44 15.84 -11.68 6.79
N THR A 45 15.78 -11.17 8.02
CA THR A 45 15.69 -12.03 9.20
C THR A 45 14.24 -12.30 9.57
N PHE A 46 13.97 -13.50 10.09
CA PHE A 46 12.63 -13.93 10.49
C PHE A 46 12.62 -14.38 11.95
N ASP A 47 11.74 -13.76 12.75
CA ASP A 47 11.63 -14.00 14.19
C ASP A 47 10.46 -14.92 14.57
N GLY A 48 9.61 -15.27 13.60
CA GLY A 48 8.38 -16.05 13.78
C GLY A 48 7.09 -15.24 13.69
N ASP A 49 7.12 -13.96 13.28
CA ASP A 49 5.92 -13.18 12.99
C ASP A 49 5.21 -13.67 11.71
N LEU A 50 4.01 -14.23 11.86
CA LEU A 50 3.17 -14.70 10.76
C LEU A 50 2.93 -13.64 9.68
N ARG A 51 2.85 -12.36 10.04
CA ARG A 51 2.65 -11.25 9.08
C ARG A 51 3.84 -11.06 8.14
N GLN A 52 5.04 -11.44 8.59
CA GLN A 52 6.29 -11.28 7.85
C GLN A 52 6.67 -12.53 7.04
N TRP A 53 6.04 -13.68 7.33
CA TRP A 53 6.38 -14.95 6.70
C TRP A 53 6.37 -14.88 5.18
N ARG A 54 5.32 -14.32 4.56
CA ARG A 54 5.22 -14.21 3.11
C ARG A 54 6.39 -13.44 2.51
N GLN A 55 6.71 -12.28 3.08
CA GLN A 55 7.82 -11.45 2.60
C GLN A 55 9.15 -12.18 2.76
N PHE A 56 9.40 -12.74 3.95
CA PHE A 56 10.60 -13.50 4.24
C PHE A 56 10.78 -14.67 3.26
N TRP A 57 9.75 -15.51 3.13
CA TRP A 57 9.81 -16.70 2.29
C TRP A 57 9.97 -16.34 0.82
N SER A 58 9.28 -15.31 0.30
CA SER A 58 9.48 -14.86 -1.08
C SER A 58 10.92 -14.42 -1.34
N SER A 59 11.52 -13.64 -0.43
CA SER A 59 12.92 -13.20 -0.55
C SER A 59 13.90 -14.36 -0.42
N PHE A 60 13.75 -15.22 0.59
CA PHE A 60 14.60 -16.39 0.80
C PHE A 60 14.49 -17.37 -0.37
N ASN A 61 13.28 -17.57 -0.90
CA ASN A 61 13.03 -18.45 -2.02
C ASN A 61 13.83 -18.00 -3.25
N ALA A 62 13.73 -16.71 -3.61
CA ALA A 62 14.43 -16.15 -4.76
C ALA A 62 15.97 -16.08 -4.58
N ALA A 63 16.44 -15.78 -3.37
CA ALA A 63 17.85 -15.58 -3.10
C ALA A 63 18.62 -16.88 -2.82
N VAL A 64 17.97 -17.91 -2.26
CA VAL A 64 18.62 -19.12 -1.75
C VAL A 64 17.97 -20.40 -2.27
N HIS A 65 16.65 -20.56 -2.13
CA HIS A 65 15.98 -21.84 -2.45
C HIS A 65 16.06 -22.20 -3.93
N THR A 66 15.85 -21.24 -4.83
CA THR A 66 15.89 -21.43 -6.29
C THR A 66 17.32 -21.59 -6.83
N GLN A 67 18.33 -21.24 -6.05
CA GLN A 67 19.73 -21.37 -6.45
C GLN A 67 20.17 -22.83 -6.47
N ALA A 68 21.03 -23.18 -7.43
CA ALA A 68 21.61 -24.51 -7.59
C ALA A 68 22.78 -24.75 -6.60
N ILE A 69 22.53 -24.52 -5.31
CA ILE A 69 23.50 -24.73 -4.22
C ILE A 69 23.10 -25.96 -3.38
N PRO A 70 24.05 -26.61 -2.70
CA PRO A 70 23.77 -27.77 -1.85
C PRO A 70 22.76 -27.47 -0.73
N GLU A 71 21.91 -28.45 -0.38
CA GLU A 71 20.89 -28.30 0.66
C GLU A 71 21.47 -27.90 2.01
N ILE A 72 22.63 -28.44 2.38
CA ILE A 72 23.35 -28.05 3.60
C ILE A 72 23.71 -26.56 3.62
N GLN A 73 24.04 -25.96 2.47
CA GLN A 73 24.29 -24.52 2.38
C GLN A 73 23.00 -23.73 2.50
N LYS A 74 21.92 -24.16 1.82
CA LYS A 74 20.59 -23.56 1.97
C LYS A 74 20.14 -23.57 3.42
N LEU A 75 20.40 -24.66 4.13
CA LEU A 75 20.05 -24.81 5.53
C LEU A 75 20.87 -23.88 6.43
N ASN A 76 22.18 -23.77 6.21
CA ASN A 76 23.01 -22.80 6.95
C ASN A 76 22.53 -21.35 6.76
N TYR A 77 22.15 -20.96 5.54
CA TYR A 77 21.54 -19.65 5.29
C TYR A 77 20.18 -19.50 5.98
N LEU A 78 19.37 -20.56 6.01
CA LEU A 78 18.08 -20.53 6.69
C LEU A 78 18.24 -20.29 8.20
N TYR A 79 19.14 -21.02 8.85
CA TYR A 79 19.45 -20.84 10.28
C TYR A 79 19.99 -19.45 10.58
N SER A 80 20.85 -18.87 9.72
CA SER A 80 21.41 -17.54 9.95
C SER A 80 20.36 -16.41 9.83
N CYS A 81 19.28 -16.65 9.10
CA CYS A 81 18.16 -15.70 9.00
C CYS A 81 17.19 -15.78 10.19
N PHE A 82 17.18 -16.90 10.93
CA PHE A 82 16.21 -17.13 11.98
C PHE A 82 16.61 -16.55 13.33
N LYS A 83 15.60 -16.01 14.02
CA LYS A 83 15.71 -15.44 15.37
C LYS A 83 14.48 -15.86 16.19
N GLY A 84 14.56 -15.68 17.50
CA GLY A 84 13.40 -15.80 18.40
C GLY A 84 12.61 -17.10 18.22
N LYS A 85 11.30 -16.97 17.97
CA LYS A 85 10.35 -18.09 17.90
C LYS A 85 10.60 -18.98 16.68
N ALA A 86 11.07 -18.42 15.56
CA ALA A 86 11.41 -19.18 14.37
C ALA A 86 12.60 -20.13 14.63
N LEU A 87 13.64 -19.63 15.27
CA LEU A 87 14.81 -20.45 15.62
C LEU A 87 14.44 -21.55 16.64
N GLN A 88 13.61 -21.22 17.63
CA GLN A 88 13.09 -22.20 18.57
C GLN A 88 12.22 -23.28 17.90
N ALA A 89 11.52 -22.95 16.81
CA ALA A 89 10.70 -23.91 16.08
C ALA A 89 11.54 -25.03 15.43
N ILE A 90 12.82 -24.76 15.13
CA ILE A 90 13.70 -25.69 14.41
C ILE A 90 14.86 -26.20 15.29
N SER A 91 14.88 -25.86 16.58
CA SER A 91 15.99 -26.19 17.49
C SER A 91 16.15 -27.70 17.76
N GLY A 92 15.17 -28.52 17.39
CA GLY A 92 15.23 -29.97 17.49
C GLY A 92 15.85 -30.68 16.27
N TYR A 93 16.25 -29.94 15.25
CA TYR A 93 16.89 -30.47 14.05
C TYR A 93 18.37 -30.14 14.02
N ASP A 94 19.17 -31.12 13.61
CA ASP A 94 20.58 -30.91 13.31
C ASP A 94 20.75 -30.25 11.93
N ILE A 95 21.84 -29.50 11.76
CA ILE A 95 22.22 -28.93 10.47
C ILE A 95 22.79 -30.04 9.58
N ALA A 96 21.89 -30.78 8.95
CA ALA A 96 22.17 -31.89 8.04
C ALA A 96 21.35 -31.73 6.76
N PRO A 97 21.86 -32.11 5.57
CA PRO A 97 21.15 -31.89 4.30
C PRO A 97 19.77 -32.57 4.29
N GLU A 98 19.64 -33.75 4.89
CA GLU A 98 18.40 -34.52 4.96
C GLU A 98 17.28 -33.78 5.71
N ASN A 99 17.65 -32.88 6.61
CA ASN A 99 16.70 -32.10 7.40
C ASN A 99 16.18 -30.86 6.68
N TYR A 100 16.78 -30.43 5.56
CA TYR A 100 16.40 -29.19 4.88
C TYR A 100 14.92 -29.20 4.46
N GLU A 101 14.49 -30.24 3.74
CA GLU A 101 13.11 -30.35 3.29
C GLU A 101 12.13 -30.59 4.44
N LEU A 102 12.55 -31.27 5.51
CA LEU A 102 11.73 -31.47 6.71
C LEU A 102 11.46 -30.14 7.43
N ILE A 103 12.51 -29.35 7.66
CA ILE A 103 12.42 -28.03 8.26
C ILE A 103 11.56 -27.11 7.37
N ARG A 104 11.77 -27.12 6.05
CA ARG A 104 10.98 -26.32 5.11
C ARG A 104 9.48 -26.64 5.20
N LYS A 105 9.12 -27.94 5.23
CA LYS A 105 7.73 -28.38 5.39
C LYS A 105 7.14 -27.93 6.72
N LEU A 106 7.86 -28.16 7.82
CA LEU A 106 7.44 -27.73 9.16
C LEU A 106 7.17 -26.22 9.22
N LEU A 107 8.05 -25.42 8.63
CA LEU A 107 7.89 -23.96 8.59
C LEU A 107 6.67 -23.55 7.76
N ASN A 108 6.46 -24.20 6.61
CA ASN A 108 5.30 -23.93 5.77
C ASN A 108 3.99 -24.34 6.46
N GLU A 109 3.98 -25.44 7.20
CA GLU A 109 2.82 -25.85 8.01
C GLU A 109 2.55 -24.87 9.15
N LYS A 110 3.59 -24.39 9.82
CA LYS A 110 3.47 -23.52 10.99
C LYS A 110 3.20 -22.06 10.65
N TYR A 111 3.78 -21.56 9.57
CA TYR A 111 3.77 -20.13 9.22
C TYR A 111 3.16 -19.85 7.84
N GLY A 112 3.04 -20.85 6.98
CA GLY A 112 2.47 -20.71 5.63
C GLY A 112 0.95 -20.59 5.63
N ASP A 113 0.27 -21.06 6.68
CA ASP A 113 -1.16 -20.83 6.82
C ASP A 113 -1.45 -19.37 7.20
N HIS A 114 -1.98 -18.62 6.25
CA HIS A 114 -2.38 -17.23 6.43
C HIS A 114 -3.74 -17.08 7.14
N SER A 115 -4.46 -18.17 7.45
CA SER A 115 -5.78 -18.10 8.11
C SER A 115 -5.75 -17.34 9.44
N ILE A 116 -4.65 -17.46 10.19
CA ILE A 116 -4.46 -16.71 11.44
C ILE A 116 -4.29 -15.21 11.14
N VAL A 117 -3.51 -14.85 10.13
CA VAL A 117 -3.30 -13.45 9.73
C VAL A 117 -4.60 -12.86 9.20
N THR A 118 -5.32 -13.59 8.36
CA THR A 118 -6.66 -13.25 7.89
C THR A 118 -7.59 -12.98 9.07
N THR A 119 -7.67 -13.88 10.05
CA THR A 119 -8.50 -13.72 11.26
C THR A 119 -8.12 -12.46 12.05
N LEU A 120 -6.82 -12.22 12.22
CA LEU A 120 -6.33 -11.00 12.88
C LEU A 120 -6.74 -9.73 12.12
N LEU A 121 -6.70 -9.75 10.79
CA LEU A 121 -7.12 -8.61 9.96
C LEU A 121 -8.63 -8.35 10.03
N TYR A 122 -9.46 -9.40 10.05
CA TYR A 122 -10.91 -9.24 10.27
C TYR A 122 -11.22 -8.69 11.67
N ASN A 123 -10.53 -9.18 12.71
CA ASN A 123 -10.68 -8.64 14.06
C ASN A 123 -10.21 -7.18 14.14
N GLU A 124 -9.12 -6.85 13.45
CA GLU A 124 -8.61 -5.49 13.34
C GLU A 124 -9.64 -4.58 12.68
N LEU A 125 -10.24 -5.01 11.56
CA LEU A 125 -11.32 -4.30 10.86
C LEU A 125 -12.53 -4.05 11.78
N GLN A 126 -12.96 -5.07 12.53
CA GLN A 126 -14.09 -4.96 13.46
C GLN A 126 -13.79 -4.09 14.68
N SER A 127 -12.52 -3.95 15.06
CA SER A 127 -12.09 -3.13 16.20
C SER A 127 -11.96 -1.63 15.87
N ILE A 128 -11.98 -1.27 14.58
CA ILE A 128 -11.91 0.13 14.13
C ILE A 128 -13.14 0.84 14.69
N LYS A 129 -12.94 1.84 15.55
CA LYS A 129 -14.07 2.60 16.11
C LYS A 129 -14.53 3.67 15.14
N ARG A 130 -15.84 3.73 14.88
CA ARG A 130 -16.46 4.86 14.20
C ARG A 130 -16.05 6.19 14.83
N ASN A 131 -15.44 7.06 14.04
CA ASN A 131 -15.07 8.41 14.44
C ASN A 131 -15.63 9.44 13.45
N GLU A 132 -16.53 10.31 13.91
CA GLU A 132 -17.15 11.33 13.04
C GLU A 132 -16.18 12.44 12.63
N ARG A 133 -15.20 12.76 13.48
CA ARG A 133 -14.24 13.85 13.24
C ARG A 133 -13.07 13.38 12.39
N GLU A 134 -12.55 12.19 12.67
CA GLU A 134 -11.40 11.60 11.99
C GLU A 134 -11.82 10.47 11.04
N TRP A 135 -12.92 10.70 10.33
CA TRP A 135 -13.48 9.73 9.37
C TRP A 135 -12.50 9.42 8.23
N ILE A 136 -11.60 10.34 7.89
CA ILE A 136 -10.54 10.12 6.87
C ILE A 136 -9.57 9.04 7.35
N GLY A 137 -9.02 9.17 8.56
CA GLY A 137 -8.14 8.15 9.15
C GLY A 137 -8.85 6.81 9.35
N THR A 138 -10.16 6.84 9.62
CA THR A 138 -11.00 5.63 9.67
C THR A 138 -11.02 4.92 8.32
N ILE A 139 -11.28 5.66 7.23
CA ILE A 139 -11.27 5.12 5.86
C ILE A 139 -9.88 4.61 5.47
N GLU A 140 -8.82 5.36 5.75
CA GLU A 140 -7.45 4.95 5.43
C GLU A 140 -7.05 3.65 6.15
N ASN A 141 -7.47 3.48 7.41
CA ASN A 141 -7.25 2.26 8.17
C ASN A 141 -8.04 1.08 7.58
N ILE A 142 -9.32 1.28 7.26
CA ILE A 142 -10.13 0.26 6.58
C ILE A 142 -9.45 -0.15 5.27
N GLU A 143 -9.09 0.81 4.42
CA GLU A 143 -8.46 0.54 3.13
C GLU A 143 -7.10 -0.16 3.28
N ARG A 144 -6.31 0.18 4.32
CA ARG A 144 -5.08 -0.55 4.64
C ARG A 144 -5.37 -2.03 4.91
N VAL A 145 -6.36 -2.34 5.74
CA VAL A 145 -6.72 -3.72 6.07
C VAL A 145 -7.26 -4.46 4.84
N LEU A 146 -8.11 -3.81 4.04
CA LEU A 146 -8.63 -4.39 2.79
C LEU A 146 -7.51 -4.74 1.81
N ARG A 147 -6.52 -3.86 1.62
CA ARG A 147 -5.35 -4.17 0.78
C ARG A 147 -4.55 -5.36 1.31
N GLN A 148 -4.45 -5.51 2.62
CA GLN A 148 -3.76 -6.65 3.23
C GLN A 148 -4.52 -7.97 3.02
N LEU A 149 -5.85 -7.95 3.18
CA LEU A 149 -6.72 -9.10 2.87
C LEU A 149 -6.66 -9.48 1.38
N GLU A 150 -6.73 -8.48 0.49
CA GLU A 150 -6.63 -8.68 -0.96
C GLU A 150 -5.29 -9.32 -1.35
N ALA A 151 -4.19 -8.86 -0.74
CA ALA A 151 -2.88 -9.45 -0.98
C ALA A 151 -2.78 -10.91 -0.50
N LEU A 152 -3.60 -11.33 0.48
CA LEU A 152 -3.68 -12.72 0.94
C LEU A 152 -4.58 -13.59 0.05
N GLY A 153 -5.22 -13.01 -0.97
CA GLY A 153 -6.11 -13.73 -1.88
C GLY A 153 -7.53 -13.91 -1.36
N GLU A 154 -7.93 -13.13 -0.35
CA GLU A 154 -9.30 -13.15 0.16
C GLU A 154 -10.31 -12.67 -0.89
N SER A 155 -11.34 -13.48 -1.13
CA SER A 155 -12.45 -13.07 -2.00
C SER A 155 -13.42 -12.18 -1.23
N PHE A 156 -13.69 -11.01 -1.80
CA PHE A 156 -14.66 -10.07 -1.26
C PHE A 156 -16.09 -10.35 -1.74
N GLU A 157 -16.31 -11.26 -2.69
CA GLU A 157 -17.62 -11.46 -3.32
C GLU A 157 -18.67 -12.11 -2.39
N HIS A 158 -18.23 -12.84 -1.37
CA HIS A 158 -19.10 -13.56 -0.43
C HIS A 158 -18.82 -13.23 1.03
N SER A 159 -17.92 -12.29 1.28
CA SER A 159 -17.49 -11.97 2.63
C SER A 159 -18.38 -10.88 3.22
N ASN A 160 -18.80 -11.05 4.48
CA ASN A 160 -19.56 -10.05 5.26
C ASN A 160 -18.81 -8.71 5.47
N ILE A 161 -17.71 -8.50 4.75
CA ILE A 161 -16.88 -7.31 4.70
C ILE A 161 -17.69 -6.07 4.38
N GLU A 162 -18.65 -6.13 3.47
CA GLU A 162 -19.47 -4.96 3.15
C GLU A 162 -20.22 -4.47 4.40
N ILE A 163 -20.82 -5.38 5.16
CA ILE A 163 -21.53 -5.07 6.41
C ILE A 163 -20.55 -4.53 7.45
N LEU A 164 -19.35 -5.12 7.57
CA LEU A 164 -18.31 -4.68 8.50
C LEU A 164 -17.78 -3.28 8.15
N ILE A 165 -17.55 -2.97 6.87
CA ILE A 165 -17.14 -1.63 6.46
C ILE A 165 -18.26 -0.64 6.80
N GLU A 166 -19.52 -1.00 6.54
CA GLU A 166 -20.65 -0.13 6.81
C GLU A 166 -20.89 0.11 8.30
N SER A 167 -20.62 -0.85 9.18
CA SER A 167 -20.74 -0.63 10.62
C SER A 167 -19.78 0.46 11.10
N GLU A 168 -18.56 0.50 10.56
CA GLU A 168 -17.52 1.43 11.02
C GLU A 168 -17.58 2.84 10.41
N LEU A 169 -18.31 3.01 9.31
CA LEU A 169 -18.42 4.32 8.65
C LEU A 169 -19.45 5.25 9.33
N PRO A 170 -19.17 6.56 9.45
CA PRO A 170 -20.15 7.54 9.92
C PRO A 170 -21.45 7.55 9.13
N SER A 171 -22.57 7.81 9.81
CA SER A 171 -23.93 7.78 9.25
C SER A 171 -24.10 8.69 8.03
N TRP A 172 -23.41 9.83 7.96
CA TRP A 172 -23.48 10.73 6.82
C TRP A 172 -22.82 10.15 5.55
N ILE A 173 -21.79 9.31 5.71
CA ILE A 173 -21.14 8.58 4.60
C ILE A 173 -22.07 7.47 4.14
N LEU A 174 -22.64 6.71 5.08
CA LEU A 174 -23.61 5.67 4.78
C LEU A 174 -24.80 6.22 4.00
N ASN A 175 -25.38 7.35 4.40
CA ASN A 175 -26.48 7.97 3.65
C ASN A 175 -26.09 8.26 2.18
N LYS A 176 -24.85 8.71 1.93
CA LYS A 176 -24.34 8.92 0.56
C LYS A 176 -24.13 7.61 -0.20
N ILE A 177 -23.70 6.54 0.48
CA ILE A 177 -23.55 5.19 -0.08
C ILE A 177 -24.92 4.62 -0.46
N TYR A 178 -25.86 4.57 0.48
CA TYR A 178 -27.20 4.01 0.28
C TYR A 178 -28.01 4.74 -0.79
N ARG A 179 -27.79 6.06 -0.96
CA ARG A 179 -28.35 6.80 -2.10
C ARG A 179 -27.83 6.26 -3.43
N ARG A 180 -26.52 6.01 -3.55
CA ARG A 180 -25.92 5.45 -4.77
C ARG A 180 -26.27 3.98 -4.99
N LYS A 181 -26.45 3.18 -3.93
CA LYS A 181 -26.86 1.78 -4.02
C LYS A 181 -28.21 1.59 -4.70
N LYS A 182 -29.14 2.55 -4.54
CA LYS A 182 -30.47 2.46 -5.14
C LYS A 182 -30.44 2.52 -6.67
N ASP A 183 -29.39 3.13 -7.24
CA ASP A 183 -29.36 3.48 -8.66
C ASP A 183 -28.44 2.55 -9.48
N MET A 184 -27.65 1.65 -8.86
CA MET A 184 -26.64 0.85 -9.58
C MET A 184 -26.29 -0.48 -8.87
N SER A 185 -25.86 -1.48 -9.65
CA SER A 185 -25.22 -2.71 -9.13
C SER A 185 -24.03 -2.36 -8.21
N TRP A 186 -24.16 -2.66 -6.92
CA TRP A 186 -23.17 -2.29 -5.91
C TRP A 186 -22.10 -3.38 -5.75
N SER A 187 -20.84 -2.98 -5.54
CA SER A 187 -19.75 -3.90 -5.24
C SER A 187 -18.75 -3.26 -4.28
N ILE A 188 -17.96 -4.09 -3.59
CA ILE A 188 -16.91 -3.62 -2.68
C ILE A 188 -15.88 -2.76 -3.42
N LEU A 189 -15.58 -3.07 -4.69
CA LEU A 189 -14.72 -2.24 -5.52
C LEU A 189 -15.30 -0.83 -5.73
N LYS A 190 -16.61 -0.73 -6.00
CA LYS A 190 -17.30 0.57 -6.13
C LYS A 190 -17.35 1.32 -4.80
N LEU A 191 -17.55 0.62 -3.69
CA LEU A 191 -17.47 1.19 -2.34
C LEU A 191 -16.08 1.80 -2.08
N ARG A 192 -15.00 1.03 -2.29
CA ARG A 192 -13.62 1.48 -2.11
C ARG A 192 -13.32 2.72 -2.97
N ASN A 193 -13.64 2.67 -4.26
CA ASN A 193 -13.46 3.81 -5.17
C ASN A 193 -14.22 5.05 -4.70
N PHE A 194 -15.44 4.87 -4.19
CA PHE A 194 -16.22 5.96 -3.64
C PHE A 194 -15.56 6.57 -2.39
N LEU A 195 -15.12 5.75 -1.44
CA LEU A 195 -14.43 6.21 -0.23
C LEU A 195 -13.13 6.95 -0.57
N THR A 196 -12.33 6.43 -1.49
CA THR A 196 -11.13 7.10 -2.01
C THR A 196 -11.46 8.45 -2.65
N SER A 197 -12.52 8.52 -3.45
CA SER A 197 -12.96 9.78 -4.05
C SER A 197 -13.39 10.81 -3.01
N LEU A 198 -14.05 10.37 -1.93
CA LEU A 198 -14.45 11.25 -0.83
C LEU A 198 -13.25 11.84 -0.09
N VAL A 199 -12.23 11.02 0.19
CA VAL A 199 -11.00 11.47 0.84
C VAL A 199 -10.29 12.50 -0.05
N ASN A 200 -10.10 12.21 -1.33
CA ASN A 200 -9.46 13.14 -2.29
C ASN A 200 -10.23 14.48 -2.40
N VAL A 201 -11.56 14.45 -2.52
CA VAL A 201 -12.37 15.67 -2.54
C VAL A 201 -12.20 16.48 -1.24
N ASN A 202 -12.10 15.82 -0.08
CA ASN A 202 -11.88 16.52 1.17
C ASN A 202 -10.49 17.17 1.24
N GLU A 203 -9.45 16.48 0.76
CA GLU A 203 -8.10 17.04 0.65
C GLU A 203 -8.07 18.26 -0.27
N GLN A 204 -8.75 18.20 -1.42
CA GLN A 204 -8.89 19.34 -2.33
C GLN A 204 -9.58 20.52 -1.65
N ILE A 205 -10.67 20.28 -0.92
CA ILE A 205 -11.37 21.34 -0.17
C ILE A 205 -10.44 21.97 0.87
N ARG A 206 -9.71 21.14 1.65
CA ARG A 206 -8.75 21.61 2.65
C ARG A 206 -7.66 22.47 2.00
N ASN A 207 -7.09 22.01 0.90
CA ASN A 207 -6.05 22.74 0.17
C ASN A 207 -6.57 24.09 -0.36
N CYS A 208 -7.76 24.12 -0.98
CA CYS A 208 -8.39 25.35 -1.45
C CYS A 208 -8.66 26.34 -0.30
N GLN A 209 -9.12 25.85 0.86
CA GLN A 209 -9.35 26.70 2.03
C GLN A 209 -8.04 27.28 2.59
N HIS A 210 -6.96 26.48 2.62
CA HIS A 210 -5.64 26.97 3.03
C HIS A 210 -5.11 28.05 2.10
N SER A 211 -5.24 27.88 0.77
CA SER A 211 -4.88 28.89 -0.22
C SER A 211 -5.65 30.20 0.00
N LEU A 212 -6.96 30.13 0.28
CA LEU A 212 -7.77 31.31 0.57
C LEU A 212 -7.36 32.03 1.87
N THR A 213 -6.94 31.30 2.90
CA THR A 213 -6.40 31.91 4.13
C THR A 213 -5.04 32.59 3.93
N GLN A 214 -4.16 32.04 3.09
CA GLN A 214 -2.86 32.66 2.78
C GLN A 214 -3.04 33.98 2.01
N ILE A 215 -3.91 33.96 1.01
CA ILE A 215 -4.28 35.15 0.22
C ILE A 215 -4.82 36.28 1.13
N ASN A 216 -5.66 35.97 2.11
CA ASN A 216 -6.19 36.96 3.05
C ASN A 216 -5.14 37.53 4.04
N ILE A 217 -4.08 36.76 4.34
CA ILE A 217 -2.97 37.23 5.20
C ILE A 217 -2.07 38.18 4.40
N GLU A 218 -1.81 37.92 3.12
CA GLU A 218 -1.03 38.80 2.25
C GLU A 218 -1.73 40.16 2.03
N TYR A 219 -3.05 40.18 1.82
CA TYR A 219 -3.81 41.44 1.69
C TYR A 219 -3.90 42.26 2.98
N THR A 220 -3.60 41.67 4.15
CA THR A 220 -3.64 42.38 5.44
C THR A 220 -2.25 42.79 5.95
N THR A 221 -1.17 42.32 5.32
CA THR A 221 0.22 42.65 5.68
C THR A 221 0.89 43.68 4.75
N THR A 222 0.18 44.19 3.75
CA THR A 222 0.62 45.39 3.00
C THR A 222 0.50 46.63 3.89
N LYS A 223 1.62 46.98 4.55
CA LYS A 223 1.83 48.25 5.27
C LYS A 223 1.36 49.44 4.42
N PRO A 224 0.73 50.48 5.01
CA PRO A 224 0.50 51.73 4.29
C PRO A 224 1.85 52.38 4.01
N GLU A 225 2.22 52.51 2.74
CA GLU A 225 3.40 53.26 2.32
C GLU A 225 3.32 54.70 2.84
N GLN A 226 4.32 55.08 3.64
CA GLN A 226 4.60 56.48 3.93
C GLN A 226 4.99 57.17 2.63
N LYS A 227 4.07 57.99 2.10
CA LYS A 227 4.38 58.90 0.98
C LYS A 227 5.53 59.82 1.39
N GLN A 228 6.67 59.67 0.72
CA GLN A 228 7.77 60.62 0.80
C GLN A 228 7.31 61.99 0.30
N ARG A 229 7.57 63.02 1.11
CA ARG A 229 7.35 64.43 0.80
C ARG A 229 8.25 64.83 -0.37
N TYR A 230 7.65 65.30 -1.46
CA TYR A 230 8.33 66.10 -2.47
C TYR A 230 7.92 67.57 -2.28
N ASN A 231 8.91 68.41 -1.92
CA ASN A 231 8.79 69.87 -1.87
C ASN A 231 9.25 70.43 -3.22
N PRO A 232 8.50 71.39 -3.79
CA PRO A 232 9.15 72.57 -4.34
C PRO A 232 8.49 73.86 -3.82
N GLY A 233 9.32 74.87 -3.55
CA GLY A 233 8.94 76.11 -2.87
C GLY A 233 8.23 77.16 -3.73
N GLY A 234 7.67 78.15 -3.01
CA GLY A 234 7.00 79.36 -3.51
C GLY A 234 5.51 79.10 -3.79
N THR A 235 4.51 79.73 -3.16
CA THR A 235 4.39 81.10 -2.66
C THR A 235 3.23 81.17 -1.63
N SER A 236 3.33 82.15 -0.75
CA SER A 236 2.44 82.59 0.33
C SER A 236 0.93 82.42 0.16
N ALA A 237 0.25 82.00 1.23
CA ALA A 237 -0.71 82.82 2.00
C ALA A 237 -1.30 82.04 3.20
N LEU A 238 -1.30 82.69 4.39
CA LEU A 238 -2.32 82.71 5.48
C LEU A 238 -3.11 81.41 5.78
N SER A 239 -3.33 80.90 7.00
CA SER A 239 -3.22 81.41 8.37
C SER A 239 -3.79 80.35 9.35
N THR A 240 -3.16 80.17 10.51
CA THR A 240 -3.77 80.04 11.87
C THR A 240 -4.69 78.85 12.25
N ILE A 241 -4.11 77.88 13.01
CA ILE A 241 -4.42 77.40 14.39
C ILE A 241 -5.82 76.81 14.78
N LYS A 242 -5.74 75.76 15.65
CA LYS A 242 -6.73 75.10 16.55
C LYS A 242 -7.55 73.95 15.94
N ASP A 243 -7.82 72.81 16.59
CA ASP A 243 -7.69 72.42 18.00
C ASP A 243 -7.64 70.88 18.11
N ASN A 244 -7.26 70.43 19.30
CA ASN A 244 -6.98 69.06 19.70
C ASN A 244 -8.28 68.23 19.99
N GLN A 245 -8.15 66.90 19.90
CA GLN A 245 -8.99 65.85 20.55
C GLN A 245 -10.43 65.63 20.05
N ASN A 246 -10.72 64.42 19.51
CA ASN A 246 -11.45 63.42 20.30
C ASN A 246 -11.54 62.02 19.67
N LEU A 247 -11.51 61.06 20.58
CA LEU A 247 -11.65 59.62 20.48
C LEU A 247 -13.06 59.22 19.98
N SER A 248 -13.15 58.34 18.97
CA SER A 248 -14.34 57.51 18.78
C SER A 248 -13.95 56.07 18.45
N LYS A 249 -14.12 55.21 19.46
CA LYS A 249 -14.15 53.75 19.39
C LYS A 249 -15.11 53.31 18.29
N ILE A 250 -14.65 52.50 17.33
CA ILE A 250 -15.56 51.73 16.46
C ILE A 250 -15.62 50.30 17.01
N THR A 251 -16.72 50.01 17.69
CA THR A 251 -17.09 48.69 18.19
C THR A 251 -17.52 47.81 17.01
N ILE A 252 -16.74 46.78 16.68
CA ILE A 252 -17.14 45.78 15.67
C ILE A 252 -18.17 44.83 16.30
N LYS A 253 -19.43 45.01 15.91
CA LYS A 253 -20.56 44.13 16.25
C LYS A 253 -20.38 42.79 15.52
N LYS A 254 -20.05 41.71 16.25
CA LYS A 254 -20.14 40.31 15.75
C LYS A 254 -21.58 40.04 15.29
N ARG A 255 -21.81 39.90 13.98
CA ARG A 255 -23.06 39.35 13.46
C ARG A 255 -23.05 37.83 13.69
N ARG A 256 -23.93 37.35 14.57
CA ARG A 256 -24.30 35.94 14.68
C ARG A 256 -25.10 35.55 13.44
N LEU A 257 -24.73 34.45 12.79
CA LEU A 257 -25.54 33.81 11.75
C LEU A 257 -26.75 33.14 12.41
N CYS A 258 -27.96 33.60 12.09
CA CYS A 258 -29.20 32.95 12.50
C CYS A 258 -29.41 31.66 11.69
N VAL A 259 -29.52 30.55 12.40
CA VAL A 259 -30.02 29.27 11.89
C VAL A 259 -31.55 29.34 11.92
N PHE A 260 -32.20 29.34 10.76
CA PHE A 260 -33.65 29.14 10.68
C PHE A 260 -33.95 27.64 10.70
N TYR A 261 -34.66 27.23 11.74
CA TYR A 261 -35.21 25.89 11.95
C TYR A 261 -36.53 25.78 11.16
N PHE A 262 -36.62 24.86 10.20
CA PHE A 262 -37.91 24.46 9.64
C PHE A 262 -38.53 23.42 10.57
N ARG A 263 -39.67 23.79 11.18
CA ARG A 263 -40.52 22.90 11.98
C ARG A 263 -41.75 22.60 11.10
N CYS A 264 -41.84 21.38 10.58
CA CYS A 264 -43.05 20.89 9.92
C CYS A 264 -44.16 20.72 10.95
N HIS A 265 -45.38 21.02 10.53
CA HIS A 265 -46.63 20.72 11.23
C HIS A 265 -47.36 19.61 10.47
#